data_AF-A0A5J4TSQ4-F1
#
_entry.id   AF-A0A5J4TSQ4-F1
#
_cell.length_a   1.000
_cell.length_b   1.000
_cell.length_c   1.000
_cell.angle_alpha   90.00
_cell.angle_beta   90.00
_cell.angle_gamma   90.00
#
_symmetry.space_group_name_H-M   'P 1'
#
loop_
_entity.id
_entity.type
_entity.pdbx_description
1 polymer ?
#
loop_
_entity_poly.entity_id
_entity_poly.type
_entity_poly.pdbx_seq_one_letter_code
_entity_poly.pdbx_strand_id
1 'polypeptide(L)' 'FFVDGVQEPVYISGIKEKVRFFISMCYDGSSCTIRSLKKLSSPTSEHVPNEKAIQW' A
#
# COMPACT_ATOMS: atom_id res chain seq x y z
N PHE A 1 -3.94 1.50 2.26
CA PHE A 1 -3.01 2.02 1.22
C PHE A 1 -3.68 3.19 0.52
N PHE A 2 -3.10 3.81 -0.50
CA PHE A 2 -3.69 4.97 -1.17
C PHE A 2 -3.89 4.71 -2.66
N VAL A 3 -5.04 5.09 -3.21
CA VAL A 3 -5.34 5.11 -4.65
C VAL A 3 -5.68 6.54 -5.04
N ASP A 4 -4.96 7.08 -6.02
CA ASP A 4 -5.13 8.48 -6.46
C ASP A 4 -5.12 9.52 -5.33
N GLY A 5 -4.30 9.26 -4.30
CA GLY A 5 -4.16 10.14 -3.12
C GLY A 5 -5.23 9.95 -2.04
N VAL A 6 -6.23 9.10 -2.27
CA VAL A 6 -7.30 8.79 -1.31
C VAL A 6 -6.90 7.56 -0.48
N GLN A 7 -7.07 7.64 0.84
CA GLN A 7 -6.80 6.51 1.74
C GLN A 7 -7.91 5.45 1.61
N GLU A 8 -7.50 4.22 1.29
CA GLU A 8 -8.39 3.06 1.29
C GLU A 8 -8.64 2.54 2.72
N PRO A 9 -9.88 2.12 3.04
CA PRO A 9 -10.24 1.65 4.38
C PRO A 9 -9.62 0.30 4.74
N VAL A 10 -9.12 -0.45 3.76
CA VAL A 10 -8.48 -1.75 3.98
C VAL A 10 -6.96 -1.61 4.02
N TYR A 11 -6.35 -2.18 5.06
CA TYR A 11 -4.91 -2.18 5.25
C TYR A 11 -4.42 -3.46 5.94
N ILE A 12 -3.13 -3.74 5.82
CA ILE A 12 -2.49 -4.90 6.45
C ILE A 12 -1.87 -4.46 7.78
N SER A 13 -2.06 -5.26 8.83
CA SER A 13 -1.47 -5.06 10.15
C SER A 13 -0.71 -6.32 10.61
N GLY A 14 0.18 -6.17 11.59
CA GLY A 14 0.87 -7.31 12.20
C GLY A 14 2.13 -7.79 11.49
N ILE A 15 2.64 -7.08 10.48
CA ILE A 15 3.87 -7.44 9.77
C ILE A 15 5.08 -7.30 10.72
N LYS A 16 5.84 -8.39 10.92
CA LYS A 16 7.05 -8.40 11.76
C LYS A 16 8.34 -8.54 10.95
N GLU A 17 8.22 -9.02 9.71
CA GLU A 17 9.35 -9.29 8.82
C GLU A 17 9.66 -8.14 7.86
N LYS A 18 10.79 -8.24 7.15
CA LYS A 18 11.12 -7.31 6.05
C LYS A 18 10.18 -7.51 4.87
N VAL A 19 9.53 -6.44 4.43
CA VAL A 19 8.63 -6.45 3.27
C VAL A 19 9.40 -6.19 1.97
N ARG A 20 8.99 -6.86 0.90
CA ARG A 20 9.35 -6.53 -0.49
C ARG A 20 8.08 -6.18 -1.26
N PHE A 21 8.16 -5.15 -2.09
CA PHE A 21 7.07 -4.80 -3.00
C PHE A 21 7.25 -5.57 -4.31
N PHE A 22 6.19 -6.25 -4.77
CA PHE A 22 6.15 -6.96 -6.04
C PHE A 22 5.01 -6.42 -6.89
N ILE A 23 5.25 -6.30 -8.20
CA ILE A 23 4.26 -5.87 -9.18
C ILE A 23 4.21 -6.93 -10.26
N SER A 24 3.01 -7.41 -10.56
CA SER A 24 2.75 -8.36 -11.65
C SER A 24 1.71 -7.74 -12.58
N MET A 25 1.96 -7.82 -13.88
CA MET A 25 1.09 -7.30 -14.94
C MET A 25 0.66 -8.47 -15.82
N CYS A 26 -0.65 -8.62 -16.05
CA CYS A 26 -1.21 -9.79 -16.73
C CYS A 26 -1.31 -9.64 -18.25
N TYR A 27 -1.51 -8.41 -18.74
CA TYR A 27 -1.82 -8.16 -20.15
C TYR A 27 -0.64 -7.56 -20.90
N ASP A 28 -0.49 -7.95 -22.16
CA ASP A 28 0.50 -7.38 -23.07
C ASP A 28 0.32 -5.87 -23.20
N GLY A 29 1.44 -5.14 -23.24
CA GLY A 29 1.46 -3.67 -23.28
C GLY A 29 1.15 -2.97 -21.96
N SER A 30 0.84 -3.70 -20.89
CA SER A 30 0.72 -3.11 -19.55
C SER A 30 2.05 -2.52 -19.09
N SER A 31 2.01 -1.36 -18.45
CA SER A 31 3.19 -0.74 -17.86
C SER A 31 2.88 -0.20 -16.47
N CYS A 32 3.89 -0.19 -15.61
CA CYS A 32 3.83 0.39 -14.29
C CYS A 32 5.12 1.18 -14.04
N THR A 33 4.99 2.43 -13.60
CA THR A 33 6.13 3.28 -13.27
C THR A 33 6.24 3.46 -11.76
N ILE A 34 7.33 2.94 -11.18
CA ILE A 34 7.68 3.21 -9.79
C ILE A 34 8.38 4.57 -9.74
N ARG A 35 7.70 5.60 -9.23
CA ARG A 35 8.25 6.97 -9.19
C ARG A 35 9.39 7.13 -8.19
N SER A 36 9.21 6.61 -6.98
CA SER A 36 10.22 6.63 -5.92
C SER A 36 9.84 5.69 -4.78
N LEU A 37 10.82 5.17 -4.05
CA LEU A 37 10.62 4.48 -2.78
C LEU A 37 11.25 5.33 -1.67
N LYS A 38 10.42 5.86 -0.77
CA LYS A 38 10.85 6.74 0.32
C LYS A 38 10.36 6.18 1.65
N LYS A 39 11.24 6.19 2.66
CA LYS A 39 10.84 5.90 4.03
C LYS A 39 10.16 7.13 4.61
N LEU A 40 8.96 6.95 5.15
CA LEU A 40 8.24 8.00 5.86
C LEU A 40 8.73 8.07 7.31
N SER A 41 8.87 9.27 7.87
CA SER A 41 9.26 9.51 9.26
C SER A 41 8.10 9.26 10.23
N SER A 42 6.87 9.48 9.79
CA SER A 42 5.64 9.19 10.52
C SER A 42 4.59 8.59 9.56
N PRO A 43 3.58 7.87 10.08
CA PRO A 43 2.44 7.45 9.27
C PRO A 43 1.73 8.67 8.69
N THR A 44 1.31 8.58 7.43
CA THR A 44 0.42 9.57 6.78
C THR A 44 -1.03 9.09 6.75
N SER A 45 -1.29 7.87 7.22
CA SER A 45 -2.63 7.32 7.31
C SER A 45 -3.33 7.80 8.59
N GLU A 46 -4.60 8.12 8.48
CA GLU A 46 -5.47 8.49 9.59
C GLU A 46 -6.51 7.40 9.85
N HIS A 47 -7.25 7.52 10.96
CA HIS A 47 -8.42 6.67 11.17
C HIS A 47 -9.51 7.05 10.19
N VAL A 48 -10.04 6.07 9.46
CA VAL A 48 -11.14 6.28 8.50
C VAL A 48 -12.35 5.44 8.89
N PRO A 49 -13.59 5.93 8.65
CA PRO A 49 -14.79 5.13 8.90
C PRO A 49 -14.74 3.79 8.17
N ASN A 50 -15.18 2.72 8.84
CA ASN A 50 -15.22 1.36 8.32
C ASN A 50 -13.84 0.77 7.97
N GLU A 51 -12.78 1.25 8.60
CA GLU A 51 -11.46 0.68 8.41
C GLU A 51 -11.42 -0.81 8.80
N LYS A 52 -10.69 -1.59 8.01
CA LYS A 52 -10.54 -3.03 8.19
C LYS A 52 -9.06 -3.41 8.13
N ALA A 53 -8.54 -3.80 9.29
CA ALA A 53 -7.22 -4.39 9.39
C ALA A 53 -7.28 -5.87 8.99
N ILE A 54 -6.51 -6.23 7.96
CA ILE A 54 -6.21 -7.62 7.60
C ILE A 54 -4.94 -8.00 8.34
N GLN A 55 -5.00 -9.05 9.17
CA GLN A 55 -3.81 -9.55 9.86
C GLN A 55 -2.90 -10.27 8.86
N TRP A 56 -1.61 -9.97 8.96
CA TRP A 56 -0.52 -10.61 8.24
C TRP A 56 -0.27 -12.04 8.74
#